data_AF-A0A914ARP9-F1
#
_entry.id   AF-A0A914ARP9-F1
#
_cell.length_a   1.000
_cell.length_b   1.000
_cell.length_c   1.000
_cell.angle_alpha   90.00
_cell.angle_beta   90.00
_cell.angle_gamma   90.00
#
_symmetry.space_group_name_H-M   'P 1'
#
loop_
_entity.id
_entity.type
_entity.pdbx_description
1 polymer ?
#
loop_
_entity_poly.entity_id
_entity_poly.type
_entity_poly.pdbx_seq_one_letter_code
_entity_poly.pdbx_strand_id
1 'polypeptide(L)'
;MLLGVLFLLFLTSQEVSGFWGDGSQDPTYSHLGFYQKNLTCNDAGTTCQLCYVAHAEGKAFSQVIQYTTEPYKLEFTNFAGPFDTKYSIIQDDPTQTYRLCYELQTEHSQMRNKRLVICLDTRFPPGVMVPDTCASPIAVASLHANHGDREMRGQQVLVCKP
;
A
#
# COMPACT_ATOMS: atom_id res chain seq x y z
N MET A 1 18.56 44.43 14.53
CA MET A 1 18.57 43.43 13.42
C MET A 1 18.56 41.98 13.95
N LEU A 2 17.75 41.64 14.97
CA LEU A 2 17.69 40.27 15.51
C LEU A 2 16.27 39.68 15.58
N LEU A 3 15.21 40.48 15.33
CA LEU A 3 13.84 39.98 15.31
C LEU A 3 13.43 39.32 13.98
N GLY A 4 14.12 39.63 12.87
CA GLY A 4 13.74 39.12 11.54
C GLY A 4 14.07 37.64 11.31
N VAL A 5 15.01 37.07 12.08
CA VAL A 5 15.46 35.68 11.92
C VAL A 5 14.58 34.70 12.72
N LEU A 6 13.93 35.17 13.79
CA LEU A 6 13.09 34.30 14.62
C LEU A 6 11.74 33.94 13.96
N PHE A 7 11.23 34.80 13.08
CA PHE A 7 9.96 34.56 12.37
C PHE A 7 10.09 33.57 11.20
N LEU A 8 11.31 33.32 10.72
CA LEU A 8 11.57 32.40 9.61
C LEU A 8 11.67 30.92 10.05
N LEU A 9 11.86 30.66 11.35
CA LEU A 9 11.91 29.28 11.90
C LEU A 9 10.52 28.68 12.18
N PHE A 10 9.46 29.49 12.22
CA PHE A 10 8.09 29.03 12.46
C PHE A 10 7.32 28.64 11.18
N LEU A 11 7.91 28.81 10.00
CA LEU A 11 7.25 28.52 8.71
C LEU A 11 7.68 27.18 8.08
N THR A 12 8.54 26.40 8.73
CA THR A 12 9.04 25.12 8.16
C THR A 12 8.61 23.87 8.93
N SER A 13 7.78 23.97 9.96
CA SER A 13 7.09 22.80 10.52
C SER A 13 5.83 22.52 9.69
N GLN A 14 6.01 22.15 8.42
CA GLN A 14 4.96 21.39 7.74
C GLN A 14 4.95 20.03 8.44
N GLU A 15 3.98 19.85 9.34
CA GLU A 15 3.65 18.55 9.89
C GLU A 15 3.40 17.59 8.72
N VAL A 16 4.34 16.68 8.48
CA VAL A 16 4.11 15.53 7.61
C VAL A 16 3.19 14.60 8.39
N SER A 17 1.90 14.91 8.38
CA SER A 17 0.89 14.05 8.99
C SER A 17 0.76 12.79 8.14
N GLY A 18 1.27 11.67 8.65
CA GLY A 18 0.96 10.35 8.10
C GLY A 18 -0.53 10.09 8.26
N PHE A 19 -1.25 10.05 7.13
CA PHE A 19 -2.70 9.93 7.10
C PHE A 19 -3.09 8.45 7.12
N TRP A 20 -3.44 7.88 8.28
CA TRP A 20 -3.94 6.50 8.41
C TRP A 20 -5.15 6.39 9.37
N GLY A 21 -6.09 5.50 9.03
CA GLY A 21 -7.49 5.47 9.51
C GLY A 21 -7.76 4.99 10.95
N ASP A 22 -6.74 4.82 11.77
CA ASP A 22 -6.88 4.68 13.23
C ASP A 22 -6.65 6.00 13.98
N GLY A 23 -6.38 7.09 13.25
CA GLY A 23 -6.03 8.37 13.84
C GLY A 23 -4.62 8.42 14.42
N SER A 24 -3.80 7.38 14.20
CA SER A 24 -2.40 7.40 14.61
C SER A 24 -1.60 8.28 13.63
N GLN A 25 -0.99 9.34 14.17
CA GLN A 25 0.11 10.05 13.53
C GLN A 25 1.41 9.27 13.77
N ASP A 26 1.40 7.95 13.59
CA ASP A 26 2.56 7.13 13.91
C ASP A 26 3.67 7.38 12.87
N PRO A 27 4.78 8.06 13.25
CA PRO A 27 5.86 8.44 12.34
C PRO A 27 6.47 7.22 11.65
N THR A 28 6.29 6.03 12.21
CA THR A 28 6.62 4.74 11.63
C THR A 28 6.15 4.57 10.18
N TYR A 29 4.95 5.05 9.82
CA TYR A 29 4.39 4.90 8.47
C TYR A 29 4.89 5.94 7.44
N SER A 30 5.57 6.99 7.89
CA SER A 30 6.01 8.12 7.04
C SER A 30 7.02 7.72 5.96
N HIS A 31 7.63 6.55 6.09
CA HIS A 31 8.61 6.01 5.14
C HIS A 31 8.02 5.02 4.12
N LEU A 32 6.68 4.88 4.07
CA LEU A 32 6.02 4.13 3.00
C LEU A 32 5.77 5.05 1.81
N GLY A 33 6.43 4.79 0.68
CA GLY A 33 6.14 5.53 -0.55
C GLY A 33 4.72 5.24 -1.04
N PHE A 34 3.90 6.27 -1.27
CA PHE A 34 2.53 6.12 -1.76
C PHE A 34 2.43 6.40 -3.26
N TYR A 35 1.87 5.45 -4.02
CA TYR A 35 1.74 5.53 -5.47
C TYR A 35 0.32 5.20 -5.91
N GLN A 36 -0.13 5.80 -7.02
CA GLN A 36 -1.33 5.38 -7.72
C GLN A 36 -0.94 4.46 -8.89
N LYS A 37 -1.72 3.39 -9.10
CA LYS A 37 -1.63 2.56 -10.31
C LYS A 37 -3.01 2.22 -10.83
N ASN A 38 -3.19 2.41 -12.14
CA ASN A 38 -4.40 2.01 -12.84
C ASN A 38 -4.23 0.58 -13.36
N LEU A 39 -5.28 -0.23 -13.21
CA LEU A 39 -5.36 -1.54 -13.84
C LEU A 39 -5.58 -1.39 -15.36
N THR A 40 -5.22 -2.43 -16.10
CA THR A 40 -5.62 -2.60 -17.49
C THR A 40 -6.74 -3.64 -17.56
N CYS A 41 -7.88 -3.27 -18.10
CA CYS A 41 -9.05 -4.15 -18.22
C CYS A 41 -9.11 -4.86 -19.58
N ASN A 42 -9.75 -6.03 -19.61
CA ASN A 42 -10.17 -6.68 -20.84
C ASN A 42 -11.26 -5.87 -21.58
N ASP A 43 -11.58 -6.26 -22.82
CA ASP A 43 -12.57 -5.57 -23.66
C ASP A 43 -13.96 -5.46 -23.02
N ALA A 44 -14.33 -6.46 -22.20
CA ALA A 44 -15.59 -6.47 -21.46
C ALA A 44 -15.58 -5.60 -20.19
N GLY A 45 -14.42 -5.10 -19.75
CA GLY A 45 -14.26 -4.34 -18.51
C GLY A 45 -14.53 -5.13 -17.22
N THR A 46 -14.58 -6.46 -17.31
CA THR A 46 -14.97 -7.38 -16.22
C THR A 46 -13.79 -7.92 -15.44
N THR A 47 -12.61 -8.04 -16.08
CA THR A 47 -11.38 -8.46 -15.44
C THR A 47 -10.29 -7.44 -15.76
N CYS A 48 -9.69 -6.90 -14.72
CA CYS A 48 -8.64 -5.90 -14.80
C CYS A 48 -7.40 -6.38 -14.06
N GLN A 49 -6.21 -6.09 -14.59
CA GLN A 49 -4.96 -6.54 -14.01
C GLN A 49 -3.86 -5.48 -14.05
N LEU A 50 -2.93 -5.58 -13.12
CA LEU A 50 -1.72 -4.79 -13.06
C LEU A 50 -0.57 -5.67 -12.62
N CYS A 51 0.53 -5.62 -13.38
CA CYS A 51 1.82 -6.17 -12.98
C CYS A 51 2.74 -5.01 -12.64
N TYR A 52 3.37 -5.04 -11.47
CA TYR A 52 4.31 -3.99 -11.05
C TYR A 52 5.38 -4.54 -10.12
N VAL A 53 6.45 -3.76 -9.95
CA VAL A 53 7.53 -4.08 -9.02
C VAL A 53 7.40 -3.20 -7.79
N ALA A 54 7.11 -3.82 -6.65
CA ALA A 54 7.13 -3.18 -5.35
C ALA A 54 8.53 -3.27 -4.73
N HIS A 55 8.89 -2.31 -3.89
CA HIS A 55 10.16 -2.30 -3.18
C HIS A 55 9.94 -2.24 -1.67
N ALA A 56 10.70 -3.06 -0.94
CA ALA A 56 10.81 -2.99 0.51
C ALA A 56 12.24 -3.35 0.92
N GLU A 57 12.84 -2.57 1.82
CA GLU A 57 14.23 -2.79 2.28
C GLU A 57 15.26 -2.84 1.15
N GLY A 58 15.06 -2.03 0.09
CA GLY A 58 15.95 -2.03 -1.09
C GLY A 58 15.86 -3.29 -1.96
N LYS A 59 14.93 -4.21 -1.67
CA LYS A 59 14.65 -5.39 -2.49
C LYS A 59 13.42 -5.15 -3.36
N ALA A 60 13.45 -5.72 -4.56
CA ALA A 60 12.35 -5.70 -5.50
C ALA A 60 11.50 -6.98 -5.39
N PHE A 61 10.17 -6.80 -5.46
CA PHE A 61 9.16 -7.84 -5.39
C PHE A 61 8.23 -7.68 -6.59
N SER A 62 8.09 -8.71 -7.42
CA SER A 62 7.15 -8.67 -8.54
C SER A 62 5.75 -9.00 -8.01
N GLN A 63 4.78 -8.13 -8.32
CA GLN A 63 3.43 -8.22 -7.82
C GLN A 63 2.43 -8.13 -8.96
N VAL A 64 1.41 -8.97 -8.88
CA VAL A 64 0.27 -8.96 -9.80
C VAL A 64 -1.00 -8.77 -8.99
N ILE A 65 -1.77 -7.77 -9.37
CA ILE A 65 -3.11 -7.53 -8.82
C ILE A 65 -4.10 -7.76 -9.94
N GLN A 66 -5.11 -8.59 -9.69
CA GLN A 66 -6.21 -8.82 -10.58
C GLN A 66 -7.52 -8.54 -9.85
N TYR A 67 -8.40 -7.78 -10.49
CA TYR A 67 -9.74 -7.50 -10.00
C TYR A 67 -10.77 -7.99 -11.01
N THR A 68 -11.73 -8.79 -10.55
CA THR A 68 -12.89 -9.25 -11.34
C THR A 68 -14.16 -8.67 -10.73
N THR A 69 -15.11 -8.22 -11.57
CA THR A 69 -16.34 -7.56 -11.11
C THR A 69 -17.49 -8.50 -10.78
N GLU A 70 -17.49 -9.74 -11.29
CA GLU A 70 -18.55 -10.71 -11.02
C GLU A 70 -17.99 -12.15 -10.99
N PRO A 71 -17.88 -12.78 -9.80
CA PRO A 71 -18.02 -12.17 -8.47
C PRO A 71 -16.95 -11.10 -8.23
N TYR A 72 -17.19 -10.16 -7.31
CA TYR A 72 -16.19 -9.17 -6.91
C TYR A 72 -15.01 -9.91 -6.27
N LYS A 73 -13.90 -9.99 -7.00
CA LYS A 73 -12.73 -10.75 -6.56
C LYS A 73 -11.49 -9.89 -6.73
N LEU A 74 -10.79 -9.63 -5.63
CA LEU A 74 -9.44 -9.09 -5.67
C LEU A 74 -8.46 -10.23 -5.44
N GLU A 75 -7.56 -10.43 -6.38
CA GLU A 75 -6.49 -11.40 -6.32
C GLU A 75 -5.15 -10.69 -6.32
N PHE A 76 -4.27 -11.11 -5.42
CA PHE A 76 -2.93 -10.58 -5.29
C PHE A 76 -1.95 -11.75 -5.35
N THR A 77 -0.99 -11.65 -6.26
CA THR A 77 0.09 -12.64 -6.39
C THR A 77 1.42 -11.92 -6.22
N ASN A 78 2.26 -12.43 -5.32
CA ASN A 78 3.61 -11.93 -5.09
C ASN A 78 4.62 -13.03 -5.45
N PHE A 79 5.52 -12.67 -6.34
CA PHE A 79 6.61 -13.50 -6.84
C PHE A 79 7.90 -13.04 -6.16
N ALA A 80 8.43 -13.86 -5.25
CA ALA A 80 9.61 -13.53 -4.46
C ALA A 80 10.55 -14.73 -4.31
N GLY A 81 11.61 -14.78 -5.10
CA GLY A 81 12.62 -15.84 -5.01
C GLY A 81 12.02 -17.21 -5.36
N PRO A 82 12.14 -18.25 -4.51
CA PRO A 82 11.68 -19.60 -4.84
C PRO A 82 10.19 -19.87 -4.57
N PHE A 83 9.46 -18.92 -3.97
CA PHE A 83 8.05 -19.13 -3.60
C PHE A 83 7.15 -18.04 -4.18
N ASP A 84 6.09 -18.49 -4.84
CA ASP A 84 5.00 -17.64 -5.26
C ASP A 84 3.89 -17.72 -4.23
N THR A 85 3.41 -16.56 -3.82
CA THR A 85 2.32 -16.44 -2.84
C THR A 85 1.13 -15.81 -3.51
N LYS A 86 -0.03 -16.45 -3.37
CA LYS A 86 -1.28 -16.03 -3.98
C LYS A 86 -2.37 -15.92 -2.93
N TYR A 87 -3.02 -14.77 -2.89
CA TYR A 87 -4.12 -14.47 -1.98
C TYR A 87 -5.30 -13.95 -2.79
N SER A 88 -6.51 -14.29 -2.36
CA SER A 88 -7.72 -13.80 -2.99
C SER A 88 -8.79 -13.48 -1.98
N ILE A 89 -9.49 -12.40 -2.23
CA ILE A 89 -10.66 -11.95 -1.48
C ILE A 89 -11.82 -11.98 -2.45
N ILE A 90 -12.90 -12.65 -2.05
CA ILE A 90 -14.15 -12.68 -2.78
C ILE A 90 -15.17 -11.94 -1.93
N GLN A 91 -15.92 -11.04 -2.55
CA GLN A 91 -16.94 -10.24 -1.92
C GLN A 91 -18.24 -10.39 -2.70
N ASP A 92 -19.35 -10.42 -1.96
CA ASP A 92 -20.68 -10.34 -2.57
C ASP A 92 -21.06 -8.87 -2.86
N ASP A 93 -20.51 -7.93 -2.09
CA ASP A 93 -20.75 -6.48 -2.19
C ASP A 93 -19.41 -5.72 -2.24
N PRO A 94 -19.13 -4.92 -3.30
CA PRO A 94 -17.87 -4.20 -3.46
C PRO A 94 -17.73 -3.02 -2.49
N THR A 95 -18.82 -2.58 -1.86
CA THR A 95 -18.80 -1.50 -0.86
C THR A 95 -18.37 -1.99 0.52
N GLN A 96 -18.33 -3.32 0.73
CA GLN A 96 -17.90 -3.88 1.99
C GLN A 96 -16.42 -3.58 2.24
N THR A 97 -16.14 -2.95 3.38
CA THR A 97 -14.76 -2.66 3.78
C THR A 97 -14.07 -3.90 4.32
N TYR A 98 -12.80 -4.10 3.96
CA TYR A 98 -11.96 -5.15 4.53
C TYR A 98 -10.52 -4.68 4.71
N ARG A 99 -9.80 -5.37 5.60
CA ARG A 99 -8.34 -5.34 5.67
C ARG A 99 -7.84 -6.75 5.88
N LEU A 100 -6.95 -7.18 5.01
CA LEU A 100 -6.34 -8.50 5.06
C LEU A 100 -4.83 -8.36 4.98
N CYS A 101 -4.14 -8.84 6.01
CA CYS A 101 -2.68 -8.76 6.10
C CYS A 101 -2.07 -10.14 6.25
N TYR A 102 -0.95 -10.36 5.58
CA TYR A 102 -0.17 -11.59 5.61
C TYR A 102 1.28 -11.27 5.89
N GLU A 103 1.88 -12.06 6.77
CA GLU A 103 3.32 -12.03 6.99
C GLU A 103 4.00 -13.01 6.02
N LEU A 104 4.95 -12.51 5.24
CA LEU A 104 5.77 -13.36 4.38
C LEU A 104 6.83 -14.06 5.24
N GLN A 105 6.68 -15.37 5.40
CA GLN A 105 7.70 -16.19 6.07
C GLN A 105 8.96 -16.24 5.19
N THR A 106 10.02 -15.55 5.61
CA THR A 106 11.33 -15.71 4.99
C THR A 106 12.11 -16.77 5.76
N GLU A 107 12.04 -18.03 5.33
CA GLU A 107 12.71 -19.16 6.02
C GLU A 107 14.25 -19.05 6.09
N HIS A 108 14.86 -18.13 5.34
CA HIS A 108 16.29 -18.24 5.01
C HIS A 108 17.12 -16.96 5.01
N SER A 109 16.82 -15.98 5.84
CA SER A 109 17.76 -14.85 5.95
C SER A 109 18.00 -14.42 7.38
N GLN A 110 19.17 -13.84 7.58
CA GLN A 110 19.69 -13.20 8.78
C GLN A 110 18.79 -12.05 9.33
N MET A 111 17.52 -12.03 8.97
CA MET A 111 16.49 -11.05 9.30
C MET A 111 15.59 -11.54 10.46
N ARG A 112 16.17 -12.15 11.51
CA ARG A 112 15.40 -12.58 12.71
C ARG A 112 14.60 -11.46 13.38
N ASN A 113 14.94 -10.20 13.09
CA ASN A 113 14.31 -9.02 13.67
C ASN A 113 13.42 -8.25 12.69
N LYS A 114 13.12 -8.79 11.50
CA LYS A 114 12.31 -8.09 10.50
C LYS A 114 11.13 -8.96 10.06
N ARG A 115 9.95 -8.35 9.96
CA ARG A 115 8.75 -8.99 9.44
C ARG A 115 8.30 -8.28 8.19
N LEU A 116 8.28 -8.99 7.06
CA LEU A 116 7.75 -8.46 5.82
C LEU A 116 6.25 -8.75 5.78
N VAL A 117 5.45 -7.70 5.65
CA VAL A 117 3.98 -7.78 5.71
C VAL A 117 3.40 -7.22 4.43
N ILE A 118 2.41 -7.95 3.88
CA ILE A 118 1.58 -7.52 2.78
C ILE A 118 0.17 -7.29 3.31
N CYS A 119 -0.42 -6.12 3.04
CA CYS A 119 -1.81 -5.83 3.37
C CYS A 119 -2.59 -5.41 2.12
N LEU A 120 -3.84 -5.86 2.03
CA LEU A 120 -4.86 -5.37 1.11
C LEU A 120 -5.97 -4.73 1.95
N ASP A 121 -6.26 -3.45 1.70
CA ASP A 121 -7.23 -2.68 2.47
C ASP A 121 -8.13 -1.88 1.53
N THR A 122 -9.44 -1.85 1.78
CA THR A 122 -10.38 -0.97 1.06
C THR A 122 -10.75 0.27 1.86
N ARG A 123 -10.24 0.37 3.10
CA ARG A 123 -10.30 1.61 3.86
C ARG A 123 -9.19 2.52 3.38
N PHE A 124 -9.58 3.48 2.55
CA PHE A 124 -8.72 4.60 2.23
C PHE A 124 -8.55 5.45 3.49
N PRO A 125 -7.33 5.90 3.79
CA PRO A 125 -7.13 6.71 4.96
C PRO A 125 -7.90 8.02 4.91
N PRO A 126 -8.46 8.48 6.04
CA PRO A 126 -9.00 9.82 6.12
C PRO A 126 -7.91 10.84 5.80
N GLY A 127 -8.18 11.74 4.85
CA GLY A 127 -7.23 12.76 4.39
C GLY A 127 -6.37 12.36 3.19
N VAL A 128 -6.33 11.09 2.79
CA VAL A 128 -5.79 10.70 1.47
C VAL A 128 -6.84 11.03 0.43
N MET A 129 -6.67 12.16 -0.25
CA MET A 129 -7.47 12.47 -1.42
C MET A 129 -7.17 11.42 -2.49
N VAL A 130 -8.18 10.65 -2.87
CA VAL A 130 -8.12 9.84 -4.08
C VAL A 130 -7.88 10.83 -5.23
N PRO A 131 -6.74 10.75 -5.93
CA PRO A 131 -6.43 11.69 -6.99
C PRO A 131 -7.45 11.55 -8.11
N ASP A 132 -7.79 12.65 -8.79
CA ASP A 132 -8.79 12.68 -9.87
C ASP A 132 -8.45 11.71 -11.02
N THR A 133 -7.18 11.32 -11.14
CA THR A 133 -6.69 10.30 -12.08
C THR A 133 -7.09 8.86 -11.72
N CYS A 134 -7.76 8.65 -10.58
CA CYS A 134 -8.27 7.37 -10.10
C CYS A 134 -9.81 7.38 -10.14
N ALA A 135 -10.39 7.00 -11.29
CA ALA A 135 -11.84 7.08 -11.50
C ALA A 135 -12.65 6.19 -10.55
N SER A 136 -12.16 4.98 -10.27
CA SER A 136 -12.81 4.05 -9.37
C SER A 136 -11.77 3.34 -8.50
N PRO A 137 -11.59 3.76 -7.22
CA PRO A 137 -10.62 3.16 -6.34
C PRO A 137 -11.10 1.77 -5.89
N ILE A 138 -10.20 0.78 -5.95
CA ILE A 138 -10.51 -0.61 -5.60
C ILE A 138 -9.97 -0.93 -4.20
N ALA A 139 -8.66 -0.75 -4.00
CA ALA A 139 -7.98 -1.10 -2.75
C ALA A 139 -6.62 -0.40 -2.65
N VAL A 140 -6.04 -0.39 -1.46
CA VAL A 140 -4.63 -0.08 -1.20
C VAL A 140 -3.89 -1.39 -0.94
N ALA A 141 -2.90 -1.69 -1.77
CA ALA A 141 -1.93 -2.75 -1.52
C ALA A 141 -0.70 -2.17 -0.83
N SER A 142 -0.35 -2.69 0.33
CA SER A 142 0.82 -2.25 1.11
C SER A 142 1.82 -3.39 1.23
N LEU A 143 3.09 -3.14 0.93
CA LEU A 143 4.22 -4.01 1.23
C LEU A 143 5.17 -3.25 2.15
N HIS A 144 5.41 -3.75 3.36
CA HIS A 144 6.32 -3.08 4.29
C HIS A 144 7.09 -4.06 5.16
N ALA A 145 8.31 -3.67 5.54
CA ALA A 145 9.07 -4.35 6.57
C ALA A 145 8.89 -3.62 7.91
N ASN A 146 8.52 -4.38 8.94
CA ASN A 146 8.50 -3.93 10.32
C ASN A 146 9.86 -4.18 10.98
N HIS A 147 10.38 -3.17 11.66
CA HIS A 147 11.66 -3.22 12.37
C HIS A 147 11.47 -3.11 13.89
N GLY A 148 12.51 -3.48 14.64
CA GLY A 148 12.49 -3.45 16.11
C GLY A 148 12.47 -2.03 16.71
N ASP A 149 12.88 -1.03 15.95
CA ASP A 149 12.72 0.41 16.27
C ASP A 149 11.30 0.93 16.01
N ARG A 150 10.39 0.01 15.63
CA ARG A 150 9.02 0.25 15.22
C ARG A 150 8.89 0.98 13.90
N GLU A 151 9.93 1.30 13.15
CA GLU A 151 9.78 1.92 11.83
C GLU A 151 9.24 0.93 10.78
N MET A 152 8.50 1.47 9.79
CA MET A 152 7.97 0.73 8.65
C MET A 152 8.54 1.30 7.37
N ARG A 153 9.11 0.43 6.53
CA ARG A 153 9.71 0.83 5.26
C ARG A 153 9.20 -0.03 4.12
N GLY A 154 8.82 0.61 3.02
CA GLY A 154 8.21 -0.09 1.90
C GLY A 154 7.38 0.82 1.02
N GLN A 155 6.33 0.26 0.44
CA GLN A 155 5.50 0.91 -0.56
C GLN A 155 4.02 0.60 -0.37
N GLN A 156 3.20 1.58 -0.74
CA GLN A 156 1.77 1.49 -0.81
C GLN A 156 1.30 1.89 -2.20
N VAL A 157 0.35 1.13 -2.73
CA VAL A 157 -0.20 1.33 -4.06
C VAL A 157 -1.71 1.42 -3.95
N LEU A 158 -2.25 2.60 -4.24
CA LEU A 158 -3.66 2.78 -4.53
C LEU A 158 -3.96 2.18 -5.91
N VAL A 159 -4.77 1.13 -5.91
CA VAL A 159 -5.20 0.41 -7.11
C VAL A 159 -6.52 1.00 -7.59
N CYS A 160 -6.54 1.42 -8.85
CA CYS A 160 -7.70 2.06 -9.46
C CYS A 160 -8.13 1.29 -10.70
N LYS A 161 -9.45 1.18 -10.89
CA LYS A 161 -10.03 0.82 -12.18
C LYS A 161 -10.03 2.07 -13.09
N PRO A 162 -9.60 1.94 -14.37
CA PRO A 162 -9.68 3.01 -15.35
C PRO A 162 -11.12 3.37 -15.72
#